data_AF-A0A948XAY6-F1
#
_entry.id   AF-A0A948XAY6-F1
#
_cell.length_a   1.000
_cell.length_b   1.000
_cell.length_c   1.000
_cell.angle_alpha   90.00
_cell.angle_beta   90.00
_cell.angle_gamma   90.00
#
_symmetry.space_group_name_H-M   'P 1'
#
loop_
_entity.id
_entity.type
_entity.pdbx_description
1 polymer ?
#
loop_
_entity_poly.entity_id
_entity_poly.type
_entity_poly.pdbx_seq_one_letter_code
_entity_poly.pdbx_strand_id
1 'polypeptide(L)' 'MRIKMWLTALALLIGGTTTALAYGQWETATNTGNSPTGDFMLTQCHYRTLGGYSFSILVRGFCPLSVSINPETGQVKTK' A
#
# COMPACT_ATOMS: atom_id res chain seq x y z
N MET A 1 -52.35 8.40 -28.94
CA MET A 1 -50.94 8.78 -28.70
C MET A 1 -50.90 9.50 -27.34
N ARG A 2 -50.74 8.91 -26.14
CA ARG A 2 -49.86 7.86 -25.59
C ARG A 2 -48.40 8.04 -25.99
N ILE A 3 -47.59 8.52 -25.04
CA ILE A 3 -46.11 8.53 -24.86
C ILE A 3 -45.75 9.90 -24.24
N LYS A 4 -45.89 10.05 -22.93
CA LYS A 4 -45.41 11.23 -22.20
C LYS A 4 -45.33 10.96 -20.69
N MET A 5 -44.80 9.81 -20.29
CA MET A 5 -44.75 9.46 -18.87
C MET A 5 -43.68 8.40 -18.55
N TRP A 6 -42.52 8.46 -19.20
CA TRP A 6 -41.43 7.50 -18.95
C TRP A 6 -40.02 8.11 -19.11
N LEU A 7 -39.84 9.39 -18.79
CA LEU A 7 -38.52 10.04 -18.92
C LEU A 7 -37.99 10.67 -17.62
N THR A 8 -38.79 10.74 -16.56
CA THR A 8 -38.37 11.38 -15.31
C THR A 8 -37.80 10.43 -14.26
N ALA A 9 -37.85 9.11 -14.47
CA ALA A 9 -37.43 8.13 -13.46
C ALA A 9 -35.98 7.61 -13.61
N LEU A 10 -35.26 7.98 -14.67
CA LEU A 10 -33.94 7.40 -14.98
C LEU A 10 -32.74 8.29 -14.60
N ALA A 11 -32.94 9.37 -13.86
CA ALA A 11 -31.85 10.29 -13.48
C ALA A 11 -31.31 10.09 -12.05
N LEU A 12 -31.85 9.12 -11.29
CA LEU A 12 -31.63 9.03 -9.83
C LEU A 12 -30.71 7.88 -9.38
N LEU A 13 -30.02 7.17 -10.28
CA LEU A 13 -29.30 5.93 -9.95
C LEU A 13 -27.77 5.95 -10.09
N ILE A 14 -27.14 7.07 -10.44
CA ILE A 14 -25.67 7.10 -10.67
C ILE A 14 -25.02 8.12 -9.74
N GLY A 15 -25.13 7.87 -8.43
CA GLY A 15 -24.50 8.69 -7.39
C GLY A 15 -23.89 7.85 -6.28
N GLY A 16 -23.56 6.58 -6.57
CA GLY A 16 -22.81 5.72 -5.65
C GLY A 16 -21.39 6.25 -5.51
N THR A 17 -21.20 7.17 -4.57
CA THR A 17 -19.89 7.69 -4.18
C THR A 17 -19.08 6.52 -3.61
N THR A 18 -18.15 5.99 -4.41
CA THR A 18 -17.12 5.09 -3.90
C THR A 18 -16.17 5.93 -3.06
N THR A 19 -16.45 6.06 -1.76
CA THR A 19 -15.44 6.51 -0.80
C THR A 19 -14.38 5.42 -0.73
N ALA A 20 -13.37 5.51 -1.61
CA ALA A 20 -12.12 4.82 -1.40
C ALA A 20 -11.59 5.36 -0.06
N LEU A 21 -11.74 4.55 0.99
CA LEU A 21 -11.21 4.83 2.31
C LEU A 21 -9.68 4.82 2.20
N ALA A 22 -9.10 5.95 1.80
CA ALA A 22 -7.68 6.26 1.99
C ALA A 22 -7.43 6.50 3.49
N TYR A 23 -7.69 5.47 4.29
CA TYR A 23 -7.01 5.35 5.57
C TYR A 23 -5.60 4.95 5.22
N GLY A 24 -4.59 5.63 5.76
CA GLY A 24 -3.19 5.20 5.65
C GLY A 24 -3.01 3.80 6.23
N GLN A 25 -3.34 2.78 5.43
CA GLN A 25 -3.30 1.37 5.78
C GLN A 25 -1.81 1.03 5.84
N TRP A 26 -1.34 0.80 7.06
CA TRP A 26 -0.01 0.22 7.24
C TRP A 26 -0.06 -1.19 6.67
N GLU A 27 0.66 -1.42 5.57
CA GLU A 27 0.81 -2.74 4.99
C GLU A 27 1.96 -3.48 5.65
N THR A 28 1.84 -4.81 5.74
CA THR A 28 2.98 -5.64 6.15
C THR A 28 3.80 -6.00 4.93
N ALA A 29 5.11 -5.77 5.03
CA ALA A 29 6.09 -6.18 4.05
C ALA A 29 7.02 -7.22 4.64
N THR A 30 7.29 -8.28 3.89
CA THR A 30 8.14 -9.39 4.31
C THR A 30 9.52 -9.24 3.68
N ASN A 31 10.56 -9.58 4.42
CA ASN A 31 11.92 -9.56 3.91
C ASN A 31 12.07 -10.61 2.81
N THR A 32 12.56 -10.19 1.65
CA THR A 32 12.81 -11.05 0.49
C THR A 32 14.30 -11.29 0.25
N GLY A 33 15.17 -10.67 1.03
CA GLY A 33 16.61 -10.78 0.93
C GLY A 33 17.34 -9.60 1.55
N ASN A 34 18.66 -9.69 1.53
CA ASN A 34 19.55 -8.63 1.96
C ASN A 34 20.77 -8.51 1.03
N SER A 35 21.37 -7.33 1.01
CA SER A 35 22.57 -7.02 0.24
C SER A 35 23.59 -6.28 1.11
N PRO A 36 24.89 -6.53 0.91
CA PRO A 36 25.95 -5.77 1.58
C PRO A 36 26.00 -4.34 1.03
N THR A 37 26.29 -3.38 1.90
CA THR A 37 26.33 -1.95 1.55
C THR A 37 27.75 -1.39 1.39
N GLY A 38 28.77 -2.20 1.71
CA GLY A 38 30.17 -1.77 1.83
C GLY A 38 30.55 -1.27 3.22
N ASP A 39 29.57 -0.94 4.07
CA ASP A 39 29.77 -0.70 5.50
C ASP A 39 29.37 -1.96 6.29
N PHE A 40 30.31 -2.51 7.07
CA PHE A 40 30.10 -3.72 7.88
C PHE A 40 29.00 -3.55 8.94
N MET A 41 28.66 -2.32 9.32
CA MET A 41 27.60 -2.02 10.27
C MET A 41 26.23 -1.91 9.62
N LEU A 42 26.14 -1.78 8.29
CA LEU A 42 24.90 -1.52 7.56
C LEU A 42 24.55 -2.64 6.60
N THR A 43 23.31 -3.10 6.70
CA THR A 43 22.72 -4.08 5.80
C THR A 43 21.59 -3.45 5.03
N GLN A 44 21.57 -3.63 3.70
CA GLN A 44 20.42 -3.27 2.89
C GLN A 44 19.42 -4.41 2.91
N CYS A 45 18.22 -4.15 3.40
CA CYS A 45 17.18 -5.15 3.55
C CYS A 45 16.07 -4.89 2.54
N HIS A 46 15.74 -5.91 1.74
CA HIS A 46 14.72 -5.83 0.70
C HIS A 46 13.40 -6.37 1.22
N TYR A 47 12.32 -5.63 0.98
CA TYR A 47 10.98 -5.98 1.44
C TYR A 47 9.98 -5.95 0.29
N ARG A 48 8.96 -6.81 0.40
CA ARG A 48 7.81 -6.83 -0.51
C ARG A 48 6.52 -6.97 0.28
N THR A 49 5.52 -6.14 -0.04
CA THR A 49 4.16 -6.28 0.49
C THR A 49 3.40 -7.36 -0.27
N LEU A 50 2.29 -7.85 0.32
CA LEU A 50 1.41 -8.80 -0.36
C LEU A 50 0.82 -8.24 -1.67
N GLY A 51 0.66 -6.91 -1.76
CA GLY A 51 0.24 -6.20 -2.97
C GLY A 51 1.32 -6.09 -4.06
N GLY A 52 2.53 -6.60 -3.81
CA GLY A 52 3.64 -6.60 -4.78
C GLY A 52 4.52 -5.35 -4.76
N TYR A 53 4.24 -4.38 -3.89
CA TYR A 53 5.09 -3.20 -3.69
C TYR A 53 6.42 -3.62 -3.08
N SER A 54 7.53 -3.22 -3.70
CA SER A 54 8.89 -3.57 -3.27
C SER A 54 9.69 -2.32 -2.91
N PHE A 55 10.39 -2.38 -1.78
CA PHE A 55 11.24 -1.30 -1.30
C PHE A 55 12.44 -1.86 -0.52
N SER A 56 13.40 -0.99 -0.20
CA SER A 56 14.58 -1.36 0.58
C SER A 56 14.82 -0.37 1.70
N ILE A 57 15.30 -0.85 2.85
CA ILE A 57 15.74 -0.02 3.97
C ILE A 57 17.17 -0.35 4.34
N LEU A 58 17.89 0.62 4.89
CA LEU A 58 19.20 0.40 5.51
C LEU A 58 19.01 0.23 7.01
N VAL A 59 19.53 -0.87 7.53
CA VAL A 59 19.39 -1.24 8.94
C VAL A 59 20.76 -1.57 9.48
N ARG A 60 21.01 -1.23 10.75
CA ARG A 60 22.23 -1.66 11.42
C ARG A 60 22.08 -3.11 11.87
N GLY A 61 23.01 -3.97 11.48
CA GLY A 61 22.99 -5.39 11.83
C GLY A 61 22.03 -6.23 10.98
N PHE A 62 21.19 -7.04 11.63
CA PHE A 62 20.36 -8.04 10.94
C PHE A 62 19.03 -7.48 10.44
N CYS A 63 18.56 -7.99 9.30
CA CYS A 63 17.29 -7.56 8.72
C CYS A 63 16.09 -8.13 9.49
N PRO A 64 15.13 -7.29 9.92
CA PRO A 64 13.86 -7.77 10.44
C PRO A 64 13.14 -8.68 9.43
N LEU A 65 12.50 -9.75 9.90
CA LEU A 65 11.76 -10.66 9.01
C LEU A 65 10.57 -9.97 8.32
N SER A 66 9.94 -9.02 8.99
CA SER A 66 8.85 -8.22 8.44
C SER A 66 8.84 -6.83 9.05
N VAL A 67 8.28 -5.88 8.30
CA VAL A 67 8.09 -4.49 8.72
C VAL A 67 6.71 -4.01 8.31
N SER A 68 6.21 -2.97 8.95
CA SER A 68 5.01 -2.27 8.51
C SER A 68 5.40 -1.03 7.71
N ILE A 69 4.86 -0.88 6.52
CA ILE A 69 5.09 0.26 5.61
C ILE A 69 3.77 1.00 5.42
N ASN A 70 3.81 2.33 5.48
CA ASN A 70 2.74 3.16 4.95
C ASN A 70 3.15 3.56 3.52
N PRO A 71 2.54 2.96 2.47
CA PRO A 71 2.94 3.21 1.08
C PRO A 71 2.65 4.64 0.61
N GLU A 72 1.71 5.36 1.25
CA GLU A 72 1.40 6.75 0.91
C GLU A 72 2.47 7.74 1.39
N THR A 73 3.09 7.45 2.54
CA THR A 73 4.06 8.36 3.20
C THR A 73 5.50 7.87 3.15
N GLY A 74 5.73 6.60 2.81
CA GLY A 74 7.05 5.96 2.86
C GLY A 74 7.54 5.64 4.28
N GLN A 75 6.73 5.86 5.32
CA GLN A 75 7.13 5.58 6.69
C GLN A 75 7.19 4.08 6.96
N VAL A 76 8.29 3.62 7.58
CA VAL A 76 8.50 2.22 7.94
C VAL A 76 8.57 2.07 9.46
N LYS A 77 7.85 1.07 9.99
CA LYS A 77 7.90 0.64 11.39
C LYS A 77 8.46 -0.78 11.45
N THR A 78 9.59 -0.92 12.13
CA THR A 78 10.13 -2.23 12.53
C THR A 78 9.42 -2.66 13.81
N LYS A 79 8.99 -3.92 13.89
CA LYS A 79 8.44 -4.50 15.12
C LYS A 79 9.56 -4.92 16.07
#